data_AF-A0A5N5DHQ6-F1
#
_entry.id   AF-A0A5N5DHQ6-F1
#
_cell.length_a   1.000
_cell.length_b   1.000
_cell.length_c   1.000
_cell.angle_alpha   90.00
_cell.angle_beta   90.00
_cell.angle_gamma   90.00
#
_symmetry.space_group_name_H-M   'P 1'
#
loop_
_entity.id
_entity.type
_entity.pdbx_description
1 polymer ?
#
loop_
_entity_poly.entity_id
_entity_poly.type
_entity_poly.pdbx_seq_one_letter_code
_entity_poly.pdbx_strand_id
1 'polypeptide(L)'
;MADTAKISELMNKPRDQLTEYEIAQLEEHEFTSGPLSLLQTAVRSHTQVLISCRNNRKLLARVKAFDRHCNMVLENVKEMWTEKPKLANGKPGRAVNKDRFISKMFLRGDSVILVLLS
;
A
#
# COMPACT_ATOMS: atom_id res chain seq x y z
N MET A 1 -11.14 -5.58 -26.99
CA MET A 1 -10.30 -4.99 -28.05
C MET A 1 -10.69 -3.55 -28.35
N ALA A 2 -11.98 -3.23 -28.52
CA ALA A 2 -12.44 -1.84 -28.67
C ALA A 2 -12.18 -0.99 -27.41
N ASP A 3 -12.44 -1.50 -26.20
CA ASP A 3 -12.23 -0.75 -24.96
C ASP A 3 -10.74 -0.51 -24.66
N THR A 4 -9.88 -1.49 -24.95
CA THR A 4 -8.43 -1.35 -24.76
C THR A 4 -7.81 -0.32 -25.71
N ALA A 5 -8.27 -0.24 -26.96
CA ALA A 5 -7.85 0.79 -27.89
C ALA A 5 -8.29 2.19 -27.43
N LYS A 6 -9.52 2.31 -26.92
CA LYS A 6 -10.07 3.55 -26.39
C LYS A 6 -9.33 4.03 -25.14
N ILE A 7 -8.94 3.12 -24.24
CA ILE A 7 -8.17 3.48 -23.04
C ILE A 7 -6.74 3.92 -23.41
N SER A 8 -6.10 3.28 -24.39
CA SER A 8 -4.80 3.69 -24.90
C SER A 8 -4.83 5.12 -25.48
N GLU A 9 -5.90 5.49 -26.17
CA GLU A 9 -6.11 6.86 -26.65
C GLU A 9 -6.31 7.85 -25.49
N LEU A 10 -7.05 7.48 -24.44
CA LEU A 10 -7.25 8.31 -23.25
C LEU A 10 -5.95 8.50 -22.44
N MET A 11 -5.08 7.50 -22.39
CA MET A 11 -3.76 7.59 -21.74
C MET A 11 -2.83 8.61 -22.39
N ASN A 12 -2.95 8.81 -23.70
CA ASN A 12 -2.13 9.76 -24.47
C ASN A 12 -2.66 11.20 -24.41
N LYS A 13 -3.87 11.41 -23.86
CA LYS A 13 -4.45 12.74 -23.70
C LYS A 13 -4.04 13.35 -22.35
N PRO A 14 -3.80 14.67 -22.29
CA PRO A 14 -3.62 15.37 -21.03
C PRO A 14 -4.84 15.20 -20.11
N ARG A 15 -4.60 14.93 -18.81
CA ARG A 15 -5.67 14.65 -17.82
C ARG A 15 -6.65 15.83 -17.62
N ASP A 16 -6.21 17.06 -17.88
CA ASP A 16 -7.02 18.29 -17.84
C ASP A 16 -8.09 18.37 -18.95
N GLN A 17 -7.95 17.58 -20.00
CA GLN A 17 -8.88 17.56 -21.14
C GLN A 17 -9.87 16.40 -21.08
N LEU A 18 -9.77 15.55 -20.05
CA LEU A 18 -10.63 14.39 -19.86
C LEU A 18 -11.85 14.76 -19.02
N THR A 19 -12.99 14.15 -19.34
CA THR A 19 -14.19 14.22 -18.50
C THR A 19 -14.00 13.40 -17.21
N GLU A 20 -14.76 13.71 -16.15
CA GLU A 20 -14.72 12.93 -14.90
C GLU A 20 -14.97 11.43 -15.12
N TYR A 21 -15.88 11.09 -16.05
CA TYR A 21 -16.17 9.72 -16.42
C TYR A 21 -14.98 9.02 -17.07
N GLU A 22 -14.27 9.68 -17.98
CA GLU A 22 -13.07 9.13 -18.63
C GLU A 22 -11.91 8.97 -17.63
N ILE A 23 -11.78 9.89 -16.67
CA ILE A 23 -10.79 9.78 -15.59
C ILE A 23 -11.08 8.54 -14.72
N ALA A 24 -12.34 8.30 -14.36
CA ALA A 24 -12.72 7.13 -13.58
C ALA A 24 -12.45 5.82 -14.32
N GLN A 25 -12.75 5.76 -15.63
CA GLN A 25 -12.45 4.61 -16.48
C GLN A 25 -10.92 4.35 -16.58
N LEU A 26 -10.14 5.42 -16.70
CA LEU A 26 -8.68 5.32 -16.74
C LEU A 26 -8.12 4.82 -15.40
N GLU A 27 -8.63 5.33 -14.28
CA GLU A 27 -8.21 4.92 -12.94
C GLU A 27 -8.56 3.44 -12.66
N GLU A 28 -9.75 2.98 -13.06
CA GLU A 28 -10.14 1.57 -12.96
C GLU A 28 -9.20 0.66 -13.79
N HIS A 29 -8.79 1.12 -14.98
CA HIS A 29 -7.83 0.39 -15.79
C HIS A 29 -6.43 0.38 -15.15
N GLU A 30 -5.95 1.52 -14.64
CA GLU A 30 -4.68 1.65 -13.92
C GLU A 30 -4.65 0.71 -12.68
N PHE A 31 -5.77 0.54 -11.98
CA PHE A 31 -5.89 -0.41 -10.88
C PHE A 31 -5.91 -1.87 -11.31
N THR A 32 -6.47 -2.19 -12.47
CA THR A 32 -6.64 -3.58 -12.91
C THR A 32 -5.42 -4.11 -13.65
N SER A 33 -4.78 -3.29 -14.47
CA SER A 33 -3.70 -3.69 -15.38
C SER A 33 -2.36 -3.03 -15.05
N GLY A 34 -2.33 -2.10 -14.10
CA GLY A 34 -1.11 -1.41 -13.67
C GLY A 34 -0.43 -2.05 -12.46
N PRO A 35 0.59 -1.38 -11.89
CA PRO A 35 1.33 -1.88 -10.73
C PRO A 35 0.48 -2.01 -9.46
N LEU A 36 -0.62 -1.25 -9.35
CA LEU A 36 -1.56 -1.34 -8.22
C LEU A 36 -2.48 -2.57 -8.26
N SER A 37 -2.48 -3.32 -9.37
CA SER A 37 -3.22 -4.59 -9.49
C SER A 37 -2.83 -5.62 -8.44
N LEU A 38 -1.61 -5.53 -7.89
CA LEU A 38 -1.18 -6.34 -6.75
C LEU A 38 -2.02 -6.07 -5.50
N LEU A 39 -2.34 -4.80 -5.21
CA LEU A 39 -3.22 -4.42 -4.10
C LEU A 39 -4.66 -4.82 -4.39
N GLN A 40 -5.14 -4.63 -5.62
CA GLN A 40 -6.47 -5.07 -6.04
C GLN A 40 -6.65 -6.59 -5.82
N THR A 41 -5.62 -7.36 -6.20
CA THR A 41 -5.58 -8.80 -5.97
C THR A 41 -5.63 -9.11 -4.48
N ALA A 42 -4.82 -8.43 -3.66
CA ALA A 42 -4.78 -8.62 -2.21
C ALA A 42 -6.12 -8.33 -1.51
N VAL A 43 -6.85 -7.29 -1.94
CA VAL A 43 -8.19 -7.00 -1.42
C VAL A 43 -9.18 -8.10 -1.79
N ARG A 44 -9.18 -8.55 -3.05
CA ARG A 44 -10.13 -9.54 -3.58
C ARG A 44 -9.89 -10.94 -2.99
N SER A 45 -8.64 -11.37 -2.91
CA SER A 45 -8.26 -12.67 -2.33
C SER A 45 -8.21 -12.65 -0.80
N HIS A 46 -8.34 -11.47 -0.20
CA HIS A 46 -8.14 -11.25 1.22
C HIS A 46 -6.78 -11.79 1.72
N THR A 47 -5.73 -11.76 0.89
CA THR A 47 -4.39 -12.26 1.26
C THR A 47 -3.67 -11.31 2.22
N GLN A 48 -2.68 -11.84 2.94
CA GLN A 48 -1.82 -11.00 3.77
C GLN A 48 -0.78 -10.29 2.91
N VAL A 49 -0.48 -9.06 3.28
CA VAL A 49 0.56 -8.25 2.66
C VAL A 49 1.57 -7.83 3.72
N LEU A 50 2.84 -7.80 3.31
CA LEU A 50 3.91 -7.21 4.08
C LEU A 50 4.21 -5.82 3.51
N ILE A 51 4.07 -4.79 4.34
CA ILE A 51 4.29 -3.40 3.99
C ILE A 51 5.51 -2.88 4.75
N SER A 52 6.51 -2.38 4.04
CA SER A 52 7.66 -1.70 4.63
C SER A 52 7.43 -0.20 4.65
N CYS A 53 7.50 0.41 5.83
CA CYS A 53 7.25 1.84 6.03
C CYS A 53 8.55 2.65 6.15
N ARG A 54 8.46 3.96 5.88
CA ARG A 54 9.57 4.94 5.94
C ARG A 54 10.25 5.03 7.30
N ASN A 55 9.51 4.77 8.38
CA ASN A 55 10.01 4.79 9.76
C ASN A 55 10.72 3.49 10.18
N ASN A 56 11.13 2.65 9.22
CA ASN A 56 11.75 1.33 9.45
C ASN A 56 10.87 0.34 10.23
N ARG A 57 9.55 0.52 10.16
CA ARG A 57 8.57 -0.44 10.69
C ARG A 57 7.99 -1.28 9.56
N LYS A 58 7.68 -2.53 9.87
CA LYS A 58 7.05 -3.47 8.94
C LYS A 58 5.65 -3.78 9.43
N LEU A 59 4.67 -3.76 8.53
CA LEU A 59 3.29 -4.09 8.82
C LEU A 59 2.96 -5.39 8.09
N LEU A 60 2.52 -6.41 8.82
CA LEU A 60 1.84 -7.57 8.24
C LEU A 60 0.34 -7.37 8.44
N ALA A 61 -0.41 -7.21 7.35
CA ALA A 61 -1.81 -6.81 7.41
C ALA A 61 -2.63 -7.42 6.28
N ARG A 62 -3.96 -7.27 6.33
CA ARG A 62 -4.85 -7.49 5.18
C ARG A 62 -5.39 -6.14 4.71
N VAL A 63 -5.34 -5.90 3.41
CA VAL A 63 -5.86 -4.66 2.82
C VAL A 63 -7.36 -4.80 2.64
N LYS A 64 -8.13 -3.84 3.16
CA LYS A 64 -9.58 -3.79 2.98
C LYS A 64 -9.99 -2.84 1.86
N ALA A 65 -9.27 -1.74 1.71
CA ALA A 65 -9.43 -0.77 0.63
C ALA A 65 -8.08 -0.05 0.40
N PHE A 66 -7.88 0.47 -0.80
CA PHE A 66 -6.75 1.32 -1.14
C PHE A 66 -7.19 2.41 -2.13
N ASP A 67 -6.33 3.39 -2.38
CA ASP A 67 -6.55 4.43 -3.39
C ASP A 67 -5.32 4.63 -4.29
N ARG A 68 -5.43 5.55 -5.25
CA ARG A 68 -4.36 5.95 -6.19
C ARG A 68 -3.09 6.51 -5.52
N HIS A 69 -3.17 6.99 -4.28
CA HIS A 69 -2.03 7.50 -3.54
C HIS A 69 -1.36 6.41 -2.69
N CYS A 70 -1.80 5.16 -2.81
CA CYS A 70 -1.43 4.06 -1.93
C CYS A 70 -1.81 4.29 -0.46
N ASN A 71 -2.81 5.15 -0.18
CA ASN A 71 -3.44 5.13 1.14
C ASN A 71 -4.20 3.81 1.26
N MET A 72 -4.17 3.19 2.45
CA MET A 72 -4.75 1.88 2.67
C MET A 72 -5.56 1.84 3.96
N VAL A 73 -6.71 1.20 3.90
CA VAL A 73 -7.45 0.74 5.07
C VAL A 73 -7.03 -0.69 5.33
N LEU A 74 -6.43 -0.93 6.49
CA LEU A 74 -5.85 -2.21 6.88
C LEU A 74 -6.64 -2.81 8.05
N GLU A 75 -6.74 -4.13 8.05
CA GLU A 75 -7.33 -4.91 9.14
C GLU A 75 -6.33 -5.97 9.64
N ASN A 76 -6.46 -6.33 10.93
CA ASN A 76 -5.60 -7.31 11.60
C ASN A 76 -4.12 -7.01 11.42
N VAL A 77 -3.73 -5.77 11.71
CA VAL A 77 -2.37 -5.27 11.48
C VAL A 77 -1.47 -5.73 12.61
N LYS A 78 -0.40 -6.42 12.24
CA LYS A 78 0.74 -6.69 13.11
C LYS A 78 1.90 -5.79 12.70
N GLU A 79 2.17 -4.78 13.51
CA GLU A 79 3.30 -3.89 13.31
C GLU A 79 4.53 -4.41 14.06
N MET A 80 5.66 -4.45 13.38
CA MET A 80 6.92 -5.02 13.85
C MET A 80 8.04 -4.02 13.67
N TRP A 81 8.86 -3.83 14.71
CA TRP A 81 10.04 -2.97 14.66
C TRP A 81 11.12 -3.48 15.61
N THR A 82 12.33 -2.98 15.44
CA THR A 82 13.46 -3.32 16.29
C THR A 82 13.88 -2.09 17.10
N GLU A 83 13.94 -2.24 18.42
CA GLU A 83 14.49 -1.21 19.30
C GLU A 83 15.88 -1.60 19.79
N LYS A 84 16.75 -0.62 19.93
CA LYS A 84 18.06 -0.77 20.59
C LYS A 84 18.02 0.01 21.90
N PRO A 85 17.68 -0.64 23.03
CA PRO A 85 17.64 0.04 24.33
C PRO A 85 19.04 0.56 24.69
N LYS A 86 19.10 1.69 25.38
CA LYS A 86 20.36 2.19 25.94
C LYS A 86 20.60 1.52 27.29
N LEU A 87 21.81 0.98 27.49
CA LEU A 87 22.22 0.44 28.79
C LEU A 87 22.48 1.58 29.78
N ALA A 88 22.56 1.25 31.08
CA ALA A 88 22.90 2.20 32.14
C ALA A 88 24.26 2.92 31.93
N ASN A 89 25.15 2.32 31.14
CA ASN A 89 26.44 2.90 30.74
C ASN A 89 26.39 3.72 29.43
N GLY A 90 25.19 4.00 28.90
CA GLY A 90 24.98 4.77 27.67
C GLY A 90 25.27 4.03 26.37
N LYS A 91 25.82 2.80 26.40
CA LYS A 91 26.08 2.01 25.19
C LYS A 91 24.79 1.43 24.60
N PRO A 92 24.69 1.28 23.26
CA PRO A 92 23.55 0.62 22.64
C PRO A 92 23.53 -0.86 23.03
N GLY A 93 22.37 -1.32 23.51
CA GLY A 93 22.13 -2.70 23.87
C GLY A 93 21.80 -3.61 22.70
N ARG A 94 21.53 -4.88 23.04
CA ARG A 94 21.09 -5.87 22.05
C ARG A 94 19.78 -5.42 21.41
N ALA A 95 19.70 -5.57 20.09
CA ALA A 95 18.48 -5.32 19.33
C ALA A 95 17.35 -6.23 19.84
N VAL A 96 16.23 -5.63 20.22
CA VAL A 96 15.02 -6.32 20.67
C VAL A 96 13.93 -6.08 19.64
N ASN A 97 13.33 -7.17 19.16
CA ASN A 97 12.17 -7.10 18.29
C ASN A 97 10.92 -6.86 19.14
N LYS A 98 10.15 -5.85 18.77
CA LYS A 98 8.85 -5.55 19.35
C LYS A 98 7.78 -5.67 18.28
N ASP A 99 6.61 -6.09 18.69
CA ASP A 99 5.43 -6.09 17.89
C ASP A 99 4.24 -5.49 18.64
N ARG A 100 3.27 -4.99 17.89
CA ARG A 100 1.96 -4.60 18.41
C ARG A 100 0.86 -4.99 17.43
N PHE A 101 -0.31 -5.28 17.97
CA PHE A 101 -1.49 -5.61 17.19
C PHE A 101 -2.45 -4.42 17.14
N ILE A 102 -3.00 -4.14 15.96
CA ILE A 102 -3.98 -3.09 15.71
C ILE A 102 -5.10 -3.69 14.87
N SER A 103 -6.32 -3.71 15.40
CA SER A 103 -7.47 -4.36 14.74
C SER A 103 -7.84 -3.70 13.41
N LYS A 104 -7.86 -2.37 13.35
CA LYS A 104 -8.13 -1.56 12.16
C LYS A 104 -7.22 -0.36 12.13
N MET A 105 -6.65 -0.05 10.97
CA MET A 105 -5.69 1.05 10.81
C MET A 105 -5.87 1.72 9.46
N PHE A 106 -5.84 3.05 9.45
CA PHE A 106 -5.65 3.83 8.23
C PHE A 106 -4.16 4.12 8.06
N LEU A 107 -3.59 3.75 6.91
CA LEU A 107 -2.20 4.02 6.56
C LEU A 107 -2.15 5.01 5.40
N ARG A 108 -1.39 6.08 5.58
CA ARG A 108 -1.14 7.06 4.53
C ARG A 108 -0.05 6.58 3.57
N GLY A 109 -0.27 6.72 2.27
CA GLY A 109 0.59 6.18 1.22
C GLY A 109 2.00 6.77 1.16
N ASP A 110 2.18 8.02 1.57
CA ASP A 110 3.50 8.67 1.67
C ASP A 110 4.49 7.89 2.56
N SER A 111 3.97 7.14 3.53
CA SER A 111 4.77 6.34 4.46
C SER A 111 5.18 4.98 3.90
N VAL A 112 4.58 4.52 2.81
CA VAL A 112 4.83 3.22 2.20
C VAL A 112 6.07 3.29 1.30
N ILE A 113 6.97 2.31 1.42
CA ILE A 113 8.13 2.16 0.52
C ILE A 113 7.93 0.96 -0.40
N LEU A 114 7.56 -0.18 0.17
CA LEU A 114 7.47 -1.46 -0.52
C LEU A 114 6.26 -2.22 0.00
N VAL A 115 5.53 -2.85 -0.91
CA VAL A 115 4.46 -3.80 -0.61
C VAL A 115 4.82 -5.13 -1.24
N LEU A 116 4.71 -6.20 -0.47
CA LEU A 116 4.92 -7.57 -0.92
C LEU A 116 3.67 -8.39 -0.62
N LEU A 117 3.18 -9.09 -1.64
CA LEU A 117 2.12 -10.09 -1.47
C LEU A 117 2.74 -11.32 -0.79
N SER A 118 2.20 -11.74 0.35
CA SER A 118 2.66 -12.92 1.10
C SER A 118 1.87 -14.18 0.75
#